data_AF-A0A9W7DPC9-F1
#
_entry.id   AF-A0A9W7DPC9-F1
#
_cell.length_a   1.000
_cell.length_b   1.000
_cell.length_c   1.000
_cell.angle_alpha   90.00
_cell.angle_beta   90.00
_cell.angle_gamma   90.00
#
_symmetry.space_group_name_H-M   'P 1'
#
loop_
_entity.id
_entity.type
_entity.pdbx_description
1 polymer ?
#
loop_
_entity_poly.entity_id
_entity_poly.type
_entity_poly.pdbx_seq_one_letter_code
_entity_poly.pdbx_strand_id
1 'polypeptide(L)'
;MGANASAPVKPTFTYASPSSSEDEELVSKLHNLILNQPSESDDYQDLGVESADESNPITVQNLNKWEAELLSDPKNQLALNCFTGNDITQIIANTTNQNKNNIDLFNNLVKFEGGPITNQKSSGRCWLFASTNVFKEFIKAKYNLESFEFSQNYLYFYDKLEKSNWFLNRILDSYEEDIDSRLVQYLVGLPENDGGQWDMVVNLVTHFGLVPKTVFEEERKI
;
A
#
# COMPACT_ATOMS: atom_id res chain seq x y z
N MET A 1 30.90 -42.70 -2.20
CA MET A 1 31.50 -42.39 -3.52
C MET A 1 30.37 -42.26 -4.51
N GLY A 2 30.28 -41.13 -5.21
CA GLY A 2 29.20 -40.81 -6.14
C GLY A 2 28.98 -39.31 -6.18
N ALA A 3 29.85 -38.61 -6.90
CA ALA A 3 29.70 -37.20 -7.21
C ALA A 3 28.49 -37.00 -8.12
N ASN A 4 27.56 -36.13 -7.73
CA ASN A 4 26.62 -35.45 -8.62
C ASN A 4 26.40 -34.04 -8.04
N ALA A 5 27.43 -33.21 -8.16
CA ALA A 5 27.30 -31.78 -7.97
C ALA A 5 26.64 -31.21 -9.24
N SER A 6 25.36 -30.89 -9.17
CA SER A 6 24.77 -29.94 -10.12
C SER A 6 25.33 -28.57 -9.76
N ALA A 7 26.17 -28.02 -10.64
CA ALA A 7 26.70 -26.67 -10.47
C ALA A 7 25.55 -25.66 -10.30
N PRO A 8 25.70 -24.63 -9.45
CA PRO A 8 24.68 -23.59 -9.34
C PRO A 8 24.54 -22.88 -10.69
N VAL A 9 23.31 -22.82 -11.20
CA VAL A 9 22.95 -22.06 -12.39
C VAL A 9 23.30 -20.60 -12.11
N LYS A 10 24.19 -20.02 -12.91
CA LYS A 10 24.48 -18.57 -12.86
C LYS A 10 23.16 -17.80 -13.06
N PRO A 11 22.92 -16.72 -12.30
CA PRO A 11 21.74 -15.90 -12.49
C PRO A 11 21.69 -15.37 -13.93
N THR A 12 20.66 -15.74 -14.69
CA THR A 12 20.42 -15.31 -16.07
C THR A 12 19.78 -13.92 -16.11
N PHE A 13 20.29 -12.98 -15.31
CA PHE A 13 20.00 -11.57 -15.53
C PHE A 13 21.07 -10.99 -16.43
N THR A 14 20.81 -11.03 -17.73
CA THR A 14 21.53 -10.21 -18.70
C THR A 14 20.97 -8.80 -18.62
N TYR A 15 21.81 -7.81 -18.29
CA TYR A 15 21.51 -6.42 -18.63
C TYR A 15 21.26 -6.37 -20.14
N ALA A 16 20.08 -5.91 -20.55
CA ALA A 16 19.82 -5.62 -21.96
C ALA A 16 20.83 -4.54 -22.38
N SER A 17 21.80 -4.92 -23.21
CA SER A 17 22.63 -3.95 -23.92
C SER A 17 21.72 -3.25 -24.93
N PRO A 18 21.71 -1.91 -25.01
CA PRO A 18 20.83 -1.17 -25.90
C PRO A 18 21.04 -1.64 -27.35
N SER A 19 19.96 -2.07 -28.00
CA SER A 19 20.00 -2.78 -29.29
C SER A 19 19.74 -1.89 -30.49
N SER A 20 19.65 -0.57 -30.32
CA SER A 20 19.44 0.36 -31.41
C SER A 20 20.21 1.66 -31.20
N SER A 21 20.62 2.31 -32.29
CA SER A 21 21.25 3.63 -32.26
C SER A 21 20.34 4.70 -31.64
N GLU A 22 19.02 4.47 -31.71
CA GLU A 22 18.00 5.32 -31.07
C GLU A 22 18.05 5.19 -29.53
N ASP A 23 18.32 3.99 -29.00
CA ASP A 23 18.48 3.78 -27.56
C ASP A 23 19.75 4.44 -27.03
N GLU A 24 20.86 4.43 -27.78
CA GLU A 24 22.07 5.18 -27.43
C GLU A 24 21.85 6.71 -27.50
N GLU A 25 21.05 7.18 -28.46
CA GLU A 25 20.68 8.58 -28.56
C GLU A 25 19.75 9.01 -27.41
N LEU A 26 18.83 8.13 -26.98
CA LEU A 26 17.98 8.36 -25.81
C LEU A 26 18.79 8.34 -24.52
N VAL A 27 19.70 7.38 -24.34
CA VAL A 27 20.58 7.31 -23.16
C VAL A 27 21.51 8.52 -23.11
N SER A 28 22.06 8.97 -24.24
CA SER A 28 22.90 10.17 -24.30
C SER A 28 22.09 11.46 -24.11
N LYS A 29 20.86 11.55 -24.62
CA LYS A 29 19.95 12.67 -24.32
C LYS A 29 19.54 12.68 -22.86
N LEU A 30 19.29 11.52 -22.26
CA LEU A 30 18.96 11.38 -20.84
C LEU A 30 20.17 11.75 -19.96
N HIS A 31 21.37 11.31 -20.34
CA HIS A 31 22.63 11.65 -19.69
C HIS A 31 22.94 13.16 -19.82
N ASN A 32 22.69 13.76 -20.98
CA ASN A 32 22.83 15.20 -21.18
C ASN A 32 21.74 16.00 -20.45
N LEU A 33 20.53 15.45 -20.27
CA LEU A 33 19.49 16.05 -19.44
C LEU A 33 19.87 15.99 -17.95
N ILE A 34 20.49 14.92 -17.49
CA ILE A 34 20.98 14.78 -16.11
C ILE A 34 22.18 15.72 -15.86
N LEU A 35 23.06 15.90 -16.85
CA LEU A 35 24.25 16.76 -16.75
C LEU A 35 23.99 18.25 -17.02
N ASN A 36 22.98 18.60 -17.84
CA ASN A 36 22.57 19.98 -18.11
C ASN A 36 21.36 20.42 -17.27
N GLN A 37 20.91 19.60 -16.32
CA GLN A 37 20.28 20.18 -15.14
C GLN A 37 21.34 21.10 -14.52
N PRO A 38 21.00 22.35 -14.17
CA PRO A 38 21.94 23.18 -13.43
C PRO A 38 22.47 22.32 -12.30
N SER A 39 23.79 22.24 -12.18
CA SER A 39 24.41 21.51 -11.10
C SER A 39 23.74 21.96 -9.81
N GLU A 40 22.97 21.07 -9.20
CA GLU A 40 22.58 21.10 -7.78
C GLU A 40 23.85 20.93 -6.92
N SER A 41 24.90 21.67 -7.24
CA SER A 41 26.12 21.85 -6.47
C SER A 41 26.45 23.34 -6.31
N ASP A 42 25.69 24.23 -6.95
CA ASP A 42 25.62 25.65 -6.57
C ASP A 42 24.41 25.96 -5.67
N ASP A 43 23.49 25.00 -5.48
CA ASP A 43 22.41 25.06 -4.46
C ASP A 43 22.71 24.24 -3.19
N TYR A 44 23.85 23.55 -3.14
CA TYR A 44 24.32 22.80 -1.97
C TYR A 44 25.56 23.45 -1.32
N GLN A 45 25.71 24.77 -1.48
CA GLN A 45 26.44 25.60 -0.52
C GLN A 45 25.53 26.19 0.57
N ASP A 46 24.25 25.81 0.59
CA ASP A 46 23.28 26.21 1.63
C ASP A 46 22.59 25.00 2.27
N LEU A 47 23.28 23.86 2.34
CA LEU A 47 23.03 22.86 3.38
C LEU A 47 24.27 22.81 4.26
N GLY A 48 24.58 23.97 4.85
CA GLY A 48 25.15 23.90 6.17
C GLY A 48 24.26 22.97 6.97
N VAL A 49 24.84 21.92 7.56
CA VAL A 49 24.41 21.55 8.90
C VAL A 49 24.80 22.76 9.77
N GLU A 50 24.07 23.85 9.59
CA GLU A 50 24.06 24.96 10.51
C GLU A 50 23.36 24.40 11.73
N SER A 51 24.12 24.37 12.82
CA SER A 51 23.60 24.25 14.17
C SER A 51 22.26 24.98 14.28
N ALA A 52 21.18 24.23 14.53
CA ALA A 52 19.85 24.74 14.87
C ALA A 52 19.48 26.06 14.16
N ASP A 53 19.05 25.98 12.90
CA ASP A 53 18.44 27.03 12.09
C ASP A 53 17.88 28.21 12.93
N GLU A 54 18.70 29.25 13.13
CA GLU A 54 18.33 30.46 13.90
C GLU A 54 17.35 31.36 13.12
N SER A 55 16.95 30.97 11.90
CA SER A 55 16.09 31.80 11.03
C SER A 55 14.63 31.83 11.47
N ASN A 56 14.16 30.85 12.25
CA ASN A 56 12.79 30.84 12.78
C ASN A 56 12.67 30.13 14.15
N PRO A 57 13.18 30.75 15.23
CA PRO A 57 13.13 30.15 16.55
C PRO A 57 11.71 30.18 17.11
N ILE A 58 11.32 29.10 17.81
CA ILE A 58 10.07 29.05 18.58
C ILE A 58 10.22 29.94 19.83
N THR A 59 10.00 31.24 19.65
CA THR A 59 10.04 32.25 20.72
C THR A 59 8.65 32.77 21.01
N VAL A 60 8.44 33.26 22.25
CA VAL A 60 7.16 33.89 22.65
C VAL A 60 6.82 35.07 21.74
N GLN A 61 7.82 35.82 21.27
CA GLN A 61 7.63 36.95 20.37
C GLN A 61 7.11 36.51 18.99
N ASN A 62 7.68 35.44 18.42
CA ASN A 62 7.22 34.88 17.14
C ASN A 62 5.84 34.24 17.28
N LEU A 63 5.55 33.53 18.37
CA LEU A 63 4.23 32.96 18.64
C LEU A 63 3.14 34.04 18.72
N ASN A 64 3.39 35.13 19.46
CA ASN A 64 2.45 36.25 19.56
C ASN A 64 2.24 36.93 18.19
N LYS A 65 3.29 37.03 17.38
CA LYS A 65 3.20 37.57 16.02
C LYS A 65 2.32 36.69 15.13
N TRP A 66 2.54 35.37 15.13
CA TRP A 66 1.73 34.43 14.34
C TRP A 66 0.29 34.34 14.82
N GLU A 67 0.06 34.40 16.14
CA GLU A 67 -1.29 34.45 16.69
C GLU A 67 -2.01 35.73 16.22
N ALA A 68 -1.35 36.89 16.30
CA ALA A 68 -1.92 38.14 15.81
C ALA A 68 -2.19 38.11 14.31
N GLU A 69 -1.28 37.54 13.50
CA GLU A 69 -1.45 37.38 12.06
C GLU A 69 -2.59 36.41 11.72
N LEU A 70 -2.66 35.26 12.39
CA LEU A 70 -3.72 34.26 12.22
C LEU A 70 -5.09 34.85 12.59
N LEU A 71 -5.19 35.54 13.72
CA LEU A 71 -6.43 36.16 14.19
C LEU A 71 -6.81 37.42 13.39
N SER A 72 -5.93 37.97 12.56
CA SER A 72 -6.24 39.15 11.75
C SER A 72 -7.28 38.88 10.65
N ASP A 73 -7.34 37.65 10.12
CA ASP A 73 -8.31 37.26 9.10
C ASP A 73 -9.60 36.73 9.74
N PRO A 74 -10.78 37.34 9.48
CA PRO A 74 -12.05 36.83 9.98
C PRO A 74 -12.37 35.39 9.52
N LYS A 75 -11.82 34.93 8.39
CA LYS A 75 -11.98 33.54 7.94
C LYS A 75 -11.27 32.56 8.87
N ASN A 76 -10.10 32.92 9.37
CA ASN A 76 -9.35 32.09 10.31
C ASN A 76 -10.06 32.02 11.66
N GLN A 77 -10.61 33.14 12.14
CA GLN A 77 -11.42 33.15 13.35
C GLN A 77 -12.67 32.28 13.20
N LEU A 78 -13.37 32.36 12.06
CA LEU A 78 -14.50 31.49 11.76
C LEU A 78 -14.08 30.00 11.76
N ALA A 79 -12.98 29.67 11.10
CA ALA A 79 -12.46 28.32 11.04
C ALA A 79 -12.10 27.79 12.44
N LEU A 80 -11.42 28.58 13.28
CA LEU A 80 -11.09 28.22 14.65
C LEU A 80 -12.35 27.95 15.50
N ASN A 81 -13.36 28.82 15.40
CA ASN A 81 -14.63 28.62 16.09
C ASN A 81 -15.36 27.37 15.61
N CYS A 82 -15.32 27.08 14.32
CA CYS A 82 -15.90 25.86 13.77
C CYS A 82 -15.14 24.62 14.27
N PHE A 83 -13.81 24.59 14.19
CA PHE A 83 -13.00 23.43 14.61
C PHE A 83 -13.01 23.18 16.12
N THR A 84 -13.33 24.19 16.93
CA THR A 84 -13.41 24.04 18.38
C THR A 84 -14.61 23.15 18.76
N GLY A 85 -14.34 21.88 19.05
CA GLY A 85 -15.32 20.92 19.58
C GLY A 85 -16.14 20.17 18.53
N ASN A 86 -15.82 20.29 17.24
CA ASN A 86 -16.52 19.63 16.14
C ASN A 86 -15.57 18.78 15.27
N ASP A 87 -16.10 17.80 14.55
CA ASP A 87 -15.34 16.98 13.61
C ASP A 87 -14.94 17.80 12.37
N ILE A 88 -13.63 17.84 12.09
CA ILE A 88 -13.06 18.54 10.94
C ILE A 88 -13.69 18.11 9.61
N THR A 89 -13.98 16.82 9.44
CA THR A 89 -14.51 16.25 8.20
C THR A 89 -15.90 16.77 7.88
N GLN A 90 -16.72 17.04 8.91
CA GLN A 90 -18.06 17.59 8.76
C GLN A 90 -18.02 19.08 8.40
N ILE A 91 -17.03 19.81 8.92
CA ILE A 91 -16.88 21.26 8.68
C ILE A 91 -16.40 21.53 7.25
N ILE A 92 -15.42 20.76 6.78
CA ILE A 92 -14.86 20.94 5.44
C ILE A 92 -15.69 20.27 4.35
N ALA A 93 -16.73 19.51 4.72
CA ALA A 93 -17.58 18.80 3.78
C ALA A 93 -18.26 19.77 2.81
N ASN A 94 -17.93 19.66 1.52
CA ASN A 94 -18.59 20.42 0.48
C ASN A 94 -19.82 19.66 -0.03
N THR A 95 -20.91 19.73 0.74
CA THR A 95 -22.14 18.98 0.50
C THR A 95 -22.70 19.18 -0.91
N THR A 96 -22.57 20.38 -1.49
CA THR A 96 -23.03 20.67 -2.86
C THR A 96 -22.24 19.89 -3.91
N ASN A 97 -20.91 19.85 -3.79
CA ASN A 97 -20.06 19.08 -4.70
C ASN A 97 -20.21 17.57 -4.48
N GLN A 98 -20.37 17.13 -3.22
CA GLN A 98 -20.66 15.74 -2.91
C GLN A 98 -21.96 15.29 -3.56
N ASN A 99 -23.06 16.04 -3.39
CA ASN A 99 -24.35 15.68 -3.97
C ASN A 99 -24.36 15.68 -5.50
N LYS A 100 -23.58 16.57 -6.13
CA LYS A 100 -23.47 16.61 -7.60
C LYS A 100 -22.72 15.38 -8.14
N ASN A 101 -21.70 14.91 -7.43
CA ASN A 101 -20.81 13.85 -7.89
C ASN A 101 -21.19 12.45 -7.36
N ASN A 102 -22.06 12.38 -6.35
CA ASN A 102 -22.51 11.13 -5.73
C ASN A 102 -23.80 10.62 -6.38
N ILE A 103 -23.72 10.27 -7.67
CA ILE A 103 -24.85 9.72 -8.44
C ILE A 103 -24.47 8.30 -8.86
N ASP A 104 -25.18 7.30 -8.34
CA ASP A 104 -24.99 5.88 -8.67
C ASP A 104 -25.65 5.50 -10.01
N LEU A 105 -25.40 6.27 -11.07
CA LEU A 105 -25.93 6.02 -12.41
C LEU A 105 -24.79 5.68 -13.37
N PHE A 106 -24.72 4.40 -13.78
CA PHE A 106 -23.70 3.89 -14.68
C PHE A 106 -24.34 3.33 -15.94
N ASN A 107 -23.82 3.71 -17.11
CA ASN A 107 -24.31 3.24 -18.41
C ASN A 107 -23.81 1.82 -18.77
N ASN A 108 -22.67 1.42 -18.21
CA ASN A 108 -22.06 0.12 -18.43
C ASN A 108 -21.98 -0.62 -17.09
N LEU A 109 -22.77 -1.68 -16.98
CA LEU A 109 -22.81 -2.53 -15.80
C LEU A 109 -22.16 -3.88 -16.10
N VAL A 110 -21.43 -4.41 -15.12
CA VAL A 110 -21.04 -5.81 -15.15
C VAL A 110 -22.31 -6.64 -14.95
N LYS A 111 -22.46 -7.73 -15.70
CA LYS A 111 -23.68 -8.59 -15.65
C LYS A 111 -23.93 -9.25 -14.29
N PHE A 112 -22.98 -9.16 -13.37
CA PHE A 112 -22.96 -9.88 -12.11
C PHE A 112 -23.22 -8.91 -10.96
N GLU A 113 -24.33 -9.07 -10.25
CA GLU A 113 -24.78 -8.10 -9.24
C GLU A 113 -24.09 -8.24 -7.86
N GLY A 114 -22.97 -8.96 -7.75
CA GLY A 114 -22.09 -8.92 -6.57
C GLY A 114 -22.66 -9.47 -5.25
N GLY A 115 -23.93 -9.88 -5.22
CA GLY A 115 -24.63 -10.32 -4.01
C GLY A 115 -24.24 -11.73 -3.56
N PRO A 116 -24.21 -12.03 -2.25
CA PRO A 116 -24.43 -11.09 -1.13
C PRO A 116 -23.24 -10.15 -0.91
N ILE A 117 -23.51 -8.97 -0.34
CA ILE A 117 -22.45 -8.02 0.08
C ILE A 117 -21.67 -8.65 1.23
N THR A 118 -20.35 -8.66 1.09
CA THR A 118 -19.42 -9.26 2.06
C THR A 118 -18.87 -8.22 3.03
N ASN A 119 -18.58 -8.61 4.27
CA ASN A 119 -18.05 -7.71 5.30
C ASN A 119 -16.82 -8.31 6.00
N GLN A 120 -15.65 -7.68 5.83
CA GLN A 120 -14.39 -8.10 6.45
C GLN A 120 -14.31 -7.80 7.96
N LYS A 121 -15.22 -6.98 8.49
CA LYS A 121 -15.22 -6.47 9.88
C LYS A 121 -13.89 -5.76 10.20
N SER A 122 -13.49 -5.72 11.47
CA SER A 122 -12.17 -5.24 11.88
C SER A 122 -11.09 -6.28 11.58
N SER A 123 -10.71 -6.35 10.30
CA SER A 123 -9.55 -7.09 9.77
C SER A 123 -9.03 -6.39 8.50
N GLY A 124 -7.76 -6.58 8.15
CA GLY A 124 -7.14 -5.99 6.95
C GLY A 124 -7.28 -6.85 5.68
N ARG A 125 -8.31 -7.70 5.59
CA ARG A 125 -8.47 -8.74 4.56
C ARG A 125 -9.09 -8.24 3.24
N CYS A 126 -9.10 -6.94 2.98
CA CYS A 126 -9.78 -6.35 1.81
C CYS A 126 -9.37 -7.00 0.48
N TRP A 127 -8.09 -7.35 0.33
CA TRP A 127 -7.52 -7.99 -0.84
C TRP A 127 -8.09 -9.41 -1.08
N LEU A 128 -8.32 -10.21 -0.03
CA LEU A 128 -8.98 -11.52 -0.12
C LEU A 128 -10.46 -11.36 -0.47
N PHE A 129 -11.14 -10.41 0.16
CA PHE A 129 -12.55 -10.13 -0.10
C PHE A 129 -12.77 -9.63 -1.53
N ALA A 130 -11.97 -8.69 -2.02
CA ALA A 130 -12.04 -8.18 -3.39
C ALA A 130 -11.82 -9.30 -4.41
N SER A 131 -10.80 -10.13 -4.22
CA SER A 131 -10.48 -11.23 -5.15
C SER A 131 -11.57 -12.30 -5.16
N THR A 132 -12.03 -12.75 -3.99
CA THR A 132 -13.10 -13.75 -3.88
C THR A 132 -14.45 -13.22 -4.35
N ASN A 133 -14.71 -11.90 -4.27
CA ASN A 133 -15.89 -11.27 -4.85
C ASN A 133 -15.89 -11.29 -6.38
N VAL A 134 -14.73 -11.26 -7.03
CA VAL A 134 -14.65 -11.49 -8.48
C VAL A 134 -14.89 -12.96 -8.79
N PHE A 135 -14.26 -13.87 -8.05
CA PHE A 135 -14.35 -15.31 -8.32
C PHE A 135 -15.77 -15.85 -8.12
N LYS A 136 -16.49 -15.39 -7.08
CA LYS A 136 -17.81 -15.93 -6.74
C LYS A 136 -18.82 -15.72 -7.87
N GLU A 137 -18.70 -14.64 -8.63
CA GLU A 137 -19.61 -14.35 -9.74
C GLU A 137 -19.48 -15.37 -10.88
N PHE A 138 -18.26 -15.86 -11.17
CA PHE A 138 -18.06 -16.94 -12.13
C PHE A 138 -18.68 -18.27 -11.67
N ILE A 139 -18.60 -18.58 -10.38
CA ILE A 139 -19.24 -19.78 -9.80
C ILE A 139 -20.76 -19.66 -9.83
N LYS A 140 -21.29 -18.51 -9.41
CA LYS A 140 -22.74 -18.24 -9.46
C LYS A 140 -23.28 -18.38 -10.87
N ALA A 141 -22.60 -17.82 -11.87
CA ALA A 141 -22.99 -17.94 -13.27
C ALA A 141 -22.91 -19.37 -13.79
N LYS A 142 -21.84 -20.11 -13.46
CA LYS A 142 -21.62 -21.48 -13.93
C LYS A 142 -22.63 -22.48 -13.36
N TYR A 143 -23.01 -22.32 -12.10
CA TYR A 143 -23.89 -23.26 -11.39
C TYR A 143 -25.31 -22.71 -11.16
N ASN A 144 -25.63 -21.54 -11.73
CA ASN A 144 -26.92 -20.86 -11.57
C ASN A 144 -27.34 -20.72 -10.10
N LEU A 145 -26.43 -20.23 -9.26
CA LEU A 145 -26.65 -20.05 -7.82
C LEU A 145 -27.15 -18.64 -7.51
N GLU A 146 -28.17 -18.54 -6.66
CA GLU A 146 -28.70 -17.26 -6.18
C GLU A 146 -27.70 -16.54 -5.26
N SER A 147 -27.09 -17.28 -4.32
CA SER A 147 -26.07 -16.75 -3.41
C SER A 147 -24.91 -17.74 -3.26
N PHE A 148 -23.69 -17.20 -3.24
CA PHE A 148 -22.48 -17.98 -3.01
C PHE A 148 -21.38 -17.08 -2.46
N GLU A 149 -20.59 -17.60 -1.53
CA GLU A 149 -19.38 -16.96 -1.03
C GLU A 149 -18.28 -18.02 -0.88
N PHE A 150 -17.06 -17.64 -1.23
CA PHE A 150 -15.87 -18.39 -0.84
C PHE A 150 -15.52 -18.11 0.62
N SER A 151 -14.86 -19.05 1.28
CA SER A 151 -14.32 -18.81 2.62
C SER A 151 -13.10 -17.90 2.54
N GLN A 152 -13.26 -16.64 2.94
CA GLN A 152 -12.14 -15.72 3.11
C GLN A 152 -11.28 -16.13 4.32
N ASN A 153 -11.90 -16.71 5.35
CA ASN A 153 -11.20 -17.22 6.54
C ASN A 153 -10.26 -18.38 6.20
N TYR A 154 -10.64 -19.26 5.26
CA TYR A 154 -9.78 -20.35 4.79
C TYR A 154 -8.49 -19.82 4.17
N LEU A 155 -8.58 -18.88 3.23
CA LEU A 155 -7.41 -18.26 2.62
C LEU A 155 -6.59 -17.47 3.65
N TYR A 156 -7.26 -16.79 4.56
CA TYR A 156 -6.62 -16.03 5.62
C TYR A 156 -5.81 -16.93 6.56
N PHE A 157 -6.31 -18.10 6.93
CA PHE A 157 -5.57 -19.06 7.73
C PHE A 157 -4.23 -19.45 7.07
N TYR A 158 -4.25 -19.81 5.78
CA TYR A 158 -3.03 -20.16 5.06
C TYR A 158 -2.12 -18.97 4.78
N ASP A 159 -2.67 -17.78 4.55
CA ASP A 159 -1.89 -16.54 4.44
C ASP A 159 -1.04 -16.30 5.70
N LYS A 160 -1.66 -16.44 6.87
CA LYS A 160 -1.00 -16.29 8.18
C LYS A 160 0.09 -17.33 8.39
N LEU A 161 -0.20 -18.58 8.07
CA LEU A 161 0.76 -19.68 8.14
C LEU A 161 1.97 -19.45 7.21
N GLU A 162 1.72 -19.10 5.95
CA GLU A 162 2.78 -18.88 4.96
C GLU A 162 3.60 -17.62 5.25
N LYS A 163 2.97 -16.53 5.71
CA LYS A 163 3.70 -15.32 6.13
C LYS A 163 4.60 -15.59 7.32
N SER A 164 4.13 -16.36 8.30
CA SER A 164 4.95 -16.76 9.45
C SER A 164 6.16 -17.58 9.00
N ASN A 165 5.95 -18.54 8.10
CA ASN A 165 7.05 -19.31 7.51
C ASN A 165 8.01 -18.42 6.69
N TRP A 166 7.48 -17.52 5.86
CA TRP A 166 8.27 -16.59 5.07
C TRP A 166 9.12 -15.68 5.96
N PHE A 167 8.55 -15.14 7.04
CA PHE A 167 9.26 -14.32 8.01
C PHE A 167 10.45 -15.07 8.62
N LEU A 168 10.25 -16.31 9.08
CA LEU A 168 11.33 -17.13 9.64
C LEU A 168 12.45 -17.37 8.61
N ASN A 169 12.09 -17.65 7.36
CA ASN A 169 13.07 -17.80 6.28
C ASN A 169 13.80 -16.48 5.98
N ARG A 170 13.12 -15.33 6.03
CA ARG A 170 13.77 -14.02 5.85
C ARG A 170 14.77 -13.72 6.96
N ILE A 171 14.48 -14.08 8.21
CA ILE A 171 15.41 -13.90 9.33
C ILE A 171 16.63 -14.83 9.19
N LEU A 172 16.42 -16.07 8.73
CA LEU A 172 17.53 -16.97 8.43
C LEU A 172 18.39 -16.46 7.27
N ASP A 173 17.78 -15.91 6.22
CA ASP A 173 18.49 -15.30 5.10
C ASP A 173 19.28 -14.04 5.52
N SER A 174 18.85 -13.34 6.57
CA SER A 174 19.49 -12.12 7.09
C SER A 174 20.36 -12.37 8.33
N TYR A 175 20.82 -13.60 8.57
CA TYR A 175 21.52 -13.93 9.83
C TYR A 175 22.87 -13.20 10.03
N GLU A 176 23.49 -12.74 8.93
CA GLU A 176 24.75 -11.99 8.95
C GLU A 176 24.55 -10.48 9.12
N GLU A 177 23.32 -9.97 8.95
CA GLU A 177 23.00 -8.56 9.12
C GLU A 177 22.99 -8.18 10.60
N ASP A 178 23.40 -6.95 10.92
CA ASP A 178 23.28 -6.42 12.27
C ASP A 178 21.81 -6.34 12.70
N ILE A 179 21.55 -6.59 13.98
CA ILE A 179 20.20 -6.52 14.57
C ILE A 179 19.56 -5.13 14.39
N ASP A 180 20.38 -4.09 14.39
CA ASP A 180 19.97 -2.69 14.22
C ASP A 180 19.96 -2.25 12.74
N SER A 181 20.24 -3.17 11.81
CA SER A 181 20.13 -2.89 10.38
C SER A 181 18.70 -2.50 10.01
N ARG A 182 18.56 -1.60 9.04
CA ARG A 182 17.26 -1.16 8.53
C ARG A 182 16.39 -2.33 8.08
N LEU A 183 16.99 -3.36 7.49
CA LEU A 183 16.29 -4.55 7.00
C LEU A 183 15.72 -5.38 8.15
N VAL A 184 16.55 -5.73 9.14
CA VAL A 184 16.11 -6.57 10.27
C VAL A 184 15.06 -5.84 11.11
N GLN A 185 15.25 -4.54 11.37
CA GLN A 185 14.26 -3.70 12.05
C GLN A 185 12.92 -3.64 11.29
N TYR A 186 12.96 -3.56 9.96
CA TYR A 186 11.75 -3.61 9.13
C TYR A 186 11.02 -4.96 9.24
N LEU A 187 11.76 -6.08 9.14
CA LEU A 187 11.18 -7.42 9.24
C LEU A 187 10.53 -7.68 10.61
N VAL A 188 11.18 -7.26 11.69
CA VAL A 188 10.70 -7.50 13.07
C VAL A 188 9.64 -6.50 13.51
N GLY A 189 9.58 -5.30 12.92
CA GLY A 189 8.59 -4.28 13.27
C GLY A 189 7.15 -4.66 12.94
N LEU A 190 6.93 -5.42 11.86
CA LEU A 190 5.62 -5.93 11.49
C LEU A 190 5.77 -7.31 10.82
N PRO A 191 6.07 -8.36 11.62
CA PRO A 191 6.46 -9.67 11.09
C PRO A 191 5.30 -10.34 10.34
N GLU A 192 4.08 -9.97 10.69
CA GLU A 192 2.88 -10.41 10.01
C GLU A 192 1.84 -9.29 10.03
N ASN A 193 1.18 -9.08 8.90
CA ASN A 193 0.03 -8.19 8.78
C ASN A 193 -1.11 -8.89 8.03
N ASP A 194 -2.31 -8.31 8.07
CA ASP A 194 -3.46 -8.86 7.36
C ASP A 194 -3.44 -8.55 5.86
N GLY A 195 -2.77 -7.46 5.46
CA GLY A 195 -2.76 -6.98 4.08
C GLY A 195 -1.96 -7.90 3.16
N GLY A 196 -2.27 -7.84 1.86
CA GLY A 196 -1.58 -8.64 0.86
C GLY A 196 -1.79 -8.08 -0.53
N GLN A 197 -1.15 -8.72 -1.51
CA GLN A 197 -1.19 -8.34 -2.91
C GLN A 197 -1.79 -9.46 -3.77
N TRP A 198 -2.13 -9.13 -5.01
CA TRP A 198 -2.74 -10.08 -5.95
C TRP A 198 -1.91 -11.36 -6.13
N ASP A 199 -0.59 -11.24 -6.28
CA ASP A 199 0.28 -12.41 -6.48
C ASP A 199 0.25 -13.35 -5.27
N MET A 200 0.05 -12.82 -4.07
CA MET A 200 -0.14 -13.63 -2.86
C MET A 200 -1.46 -14.41 -2.91
N VAL A 201 -2.53 -13.82 -3.46
CA VAL A 201 -3.80 -14.53 -3.71
C VAL A 201 -3.57 -15.67 -4.68
N VAL A 202 -2.85 -15.43 -5.78
CA VAL A 202 -2.53 -16.45 -6.78
C VAL A 202 -1.77 -17.61 -6.15
N ASN A 203 -0.77 -17.32 -5.32
CA ASN A 203 -0.02 -18.34 -4.58
C ASN A 203 -0.95 -19.15 -3.68
N LEU A 204 -1.75 -18.49 -2.84
CA LEU A 204 -2.68 -19.18 -1.93
C LEU A 204 -3.68 -20.07 -2.68
N VAL A 205 -4.29 -19.54 -3.74
CA VAL A 205 -5.30 -20.27 -4.52
C VAL A 205 -4.66 -21.43 -5.30
N THR A 206 -3.42 -21.28 -5.77
CA THR A 206 -2.72 -22.33 -6.51
C THR A 206 -2.26 -23.46 -5.60
N HIS A 207 -1.82 -23.15 -4.37
CA HIS A 207 -1.34 -24.14 -3.41
C HIS A 207 -2.46 -24.80 -2.59
N PHE A 208 -3.45 -24.03 -2.14
CA PHE A 208 -4.49 -24.50 -1.22
C PHE A 208 -5.88 -24.56 -1.86
N GLY A 209 -6.08 -23.90 -3.00
CA GLY A 209 -7.37 -23.86 -3.66
C GLY A 209 -8.36 -22.92 -2.96
N LEU A 210 -9.64 -23.17 -3.21
CA LEU A 210 -10.76 -22.39 -2.70
C LEU A 210 -11.83 -23.33 -2.16
N VAL A 211 -12.47 -22.92 -1.07
CA VAL A 211 -13.58 -23.67 -0.47
C VAL A 211 -14.80 -22.76 -0.30
N PRO A 212 -16.03 -23.29 -0.39
CA PRO A 212 -17.22 -22.55 -0.01
C PRO A 212 -17.16 -22.09 1.45
N LYS A 213 -17.73 -20.93 1.74
CA LYS A 213 -17.81 -20.36 3.10
C LYS A 213 -18.47 -21.30 4.11
N THR A 214 -19.40 -22.14 3.67
CA THR A 214 -20.09 -23.15 4.50
C THR A 214 -19.19 -24.28 4.99
N VAL A 215 -18.04 -24.50 4.36
CA VAL A 215 -17.08 -25.54 4.77
C VAL A 215 -16.13 -25.02 5.83
N PHE A 216 -15.79 -23.74 5.76
CA PHE A 216 -14.87 -23.09 6.70
C PHE A 216 -15.40 -21.68 7.00
N GLU A 217 -16.18 -21.58 8.06
CA GLU A 217 -16.88 -20.35 8.42
C GLU A 217 -15.93 -19.32 9.05
N GLU A 218 -16.39 -18.08 9.15
CA GLU A 218 -15.71 -17.06 9.94
C GLU A 218 -15.78 -17.45 11.43
N GLU A 219 -14.65 -17.44 12.12
CA GLU A 219 -14.65 -17.69 13.56
C GLU A 219 -15.36 -16.54 14.31
N ARG A 220 -16.13 -16.92 15.32
CA ARG A 220 -16.95 -15.98 16.10
C ARG A 220 -16.03 -15.12 16.97
N LYS A 221 -16.01 -13.80 16.74
CA LYS A 221 -15.45 -12.86 17.73
C LYS A 221 -16.27 -12.96 19.01
N ILE A 222 -15.61 -13.32 20.12
CA ILE A 222 -16.06 -13.03 21.50
C ILE A 222 -16.07 -11.51 21.68
#